data_AF-A0A838QU67-F1
#
_entry.id   AF-A0A838QU67-F1
#
_cell.length_a   1.000
_cell.length_b   1.000
_cell.length_c   1.000
_cell.angle_alpha   90.00
_cell.angle_beta   90.00
_cell.angle_gamma   90.00
#
_symmetry.space_group_name_H-M   'P 1'
#
loop_
_entity.id
_entity.type
_entity.pdbx_description
1 polymer ?
#
loop_
_entity_poly.entity_id
_entity_poly.type
_entity_poly.pdbx_seq_one_letter_code
_entity_poly.pdbx_strand_id
1 'polypeptide(L)'
;ATVAGAPGGLIVLLNGGHAGAATLIANGGAAADNGGGIRFQGGALGDSARLVVNAGAFADFSLNASYGGTAVGSIEGAGRFFLGGSLLTVGNRNTGTVVSGNITDAGGYAAGVGGKLTKVGTGTLTLSGANAYTGLTTVNEGTLIINGSIAGHAVVKNGGTLKGTGSMGTPTVEMGGVFAPGTSPGTITVGGLNLLSGSTLEYELGATTRDRIVVTNNGNVTLGGVLNLSLLDGFNPPLGQAFTLFEGAVGTITGTFSAVNAPTFNGHTLNVLYGANQVTLQVGEAGSILAADFDEDGSVNGADLARWRTNFGAGASHMQGDADADADVDGADFLVWQRQLGRASVVPAAGQIPEPAAFALLSMACCGLGLLRPRRR
;
A
#
# COMPACT_ATOMS: atom_id res chain seq x y z
N ALA A 1 34.21 16.27 -17.43
CA ALA A 1 34.62 17.58 -16.88
C ALA A 1 33.39 18.46 -16.81
N THR A 2 33.07 19.01 -15.63
CA THR A 2 32.00 20.00 -15.45
C THR A 2 32.50 21.34 -15.98
N VAL A 3 31.94 21.80 -17.10
CA VAL A 3 32.20 23.14 -17.64
C VAL A 3 31.19 24.08 -16.97
N ALA A 4 31.66 25.12 -16.29
CA ALA A 4 30.79 26.17 -15.78
C ALA A 4 30.42 27.12 -16.94
N GLY A 5 29.13 27.40 -17.14
CA GLY A 5 28.65 28.41 -18.09
C GLY A 5 28.41 27.95 -19.52
N ALA A 6 28.28 26.64 -19.78
CA ALA A 6 27.89 26.09 -21.07
C ALA A 6 26.81 25.01 -20.90
N PRO A 7 25.83 24.90 -21.83
CA PRO A 7 24.86 23.82 -21.81
C PRO A 7 25.60 22.46 -21.84
N GLY A 8 25.15 21.52 -21.00
CA GLY A 8 25.77 20.20 -20.93
C GLY A 8 25.68 19.42 -22.25
N GLY A 9 26.59 18.46 -22.43
CA GLY A 9 26.59 17.59 -23.61
C GLY A 9 25.33 16.75 -23.72
N LEU A 10 24.84 16.54 -24.95
CA LEU A 10 23.60 15.83 -25.22
C LEU A 10 23.86 14.58 -26.07
N ILE A 11 23.43 13.42 -25.58
CA ILE A 11 23.32 12.18 -26.34
C ILE A 11 21.89 12.08 -26.88
N VAL A 12 21.74 11.88 -28.19
CA VAL A 12 20.42 11.71 -28.81
C VAL A 12 20.37 10.39 -29.59
N LEU A 13 19.37 9.57 -29.29
CA LEU A 13 18.97 8.42 -30.10
C LEU A 13 17.73 8.82 -30.91
N LEU A 14 17.80 8.57 -32.22
CA LEU A 14 16.87 9.06 -33.23
C LEU A 14 16.30 7.91 -34.05
N ASN A 15 15.08 8.08 -34.57
CA ASN A 15 14.53 7.32 -35.70
C ASN A 15 14.65 5.79 -35.55
N GLY A 16 14.15 5.24 -34.46
CA GLY A 16 14.24 3.80 -34.16
C GLY A 16 15.63 3.33 -33.76
N GLY A 17 16.56 4.23 -33.43
CA GLY A 17 17.89 3.88 -32.96
C GLY A 17 17.87 3.09 -31.64
N HIS A 18 18.86 2.21 -31.48
CA HIS A 18 18.98 1.26 -30.37
C HIS A 18 20.26 1.52 -29.57
N ALA A 19 20.15 1.64 -28.25
CA ALA A 19 21.33 1.75 -27.37
C ALA A 19 21.98 0.40 -27.06
N GLY A 20 21.30 -0.72 -27.35
CA GLY A 20 21.81 -2.07 -27.07
C GLY A 20 22.12 -2.27 -25.59
N ALA A 21 23.35 -2.69 -25.27
CA ALA A 21 23.80 -2.93 -23.90
C ALA A 21 24.69 -1.80 -23.34
N ALA A 22 24.65 -0.60 -23.94
CA ALA A 22 25.52 0.51 -23.56
C ALA A 22 25.29 0.98 -22.11
N THR A 23 26.30 1.61 -21.52
CA THR A 23 26.12 2.45 -20.33
C THR A 23 26.14 3.91 -20.77
N LEU A 24 25.02 4.61 -20.58
CA LEU A 24 24.86 6.01 -20.92
C LEU A 24 24.87 6.82 -19.62
N ILE A 25 25.79 7.79 -19.52
CA ILE A 25 25.97 8.60 -18.31
C ILE A 25 25.77 10.07 -18.63
N ALA A 26 24.82 10.70 -17.96
CA ALA A 26 24.58 12.13 -18.00
C ALA A 26 25.05 12.77 -16.69
N ASN A 27 25.97 13.72 -16.77
CA ASN A 27 26.56 14.41 -15.60
C ASN A 27 25.98 15.81 -15.46
N GLY A 28 25.70 16.24 -14.23
CA GLY A 28 25.19 17.57 -13.94
C GLY A 28 26.15 18.70 -14.32
N GLY A 29 25.60 19.89 -14.54
CA GLY A 29 26.32 21.15 -14.57
C GLY A 29 26.38 21.81 -13.19
N ALA A 30 27.04 22.97 -13.08
CA ALA A 30 26.91 23.81 -11.89
C ALA A 30 25.46 24.32 -11.75
N ALA A 31 25.04 24.67 -10.53
CA ALA A 31 23.66 24.83 -10.05
C ALA A 31 22.65 25.69 -10.88
N ALA A 32 23.06 26.31 -11.98
CA ALA A 32 22.21 27.08 -12.90
C ALA A 32 22.10 26.50 -14.33
N ASP A 33 22.99 25.59 -14.72
CA ASP A 33 23.02 25.03 -16.08
C ASP A 33 22.31 23.67 -16.10
N ASN A 34 21.45 23.44 -17.10
CA ASN A 34 21.04 22.08 -17.44
C ASN A 34 22.33 21.31 -17.77
N GLY A 35 22.67 20.32 -16.95
CA GLY A 35 23.81 19.45 -17.18
C GLY A 35 23.63 18.61 -18.44
N GLY A 36 24.44 17.58 -18.58
CA GLY A 36 24.34 16.64 -19.70
C GLY A 36 22.96 16.02 -19.80
N GLY A 37 22.60 15.65 -21.03
CA GLY A 37 21.30 15.07 -21.37
C GLY A 37 21.43 13.75 -22.12
N ILE A 38 20.46 12.87 -21.92
CA ILE A 38 20.21 11.71 -22.80
C ILE A 38 18.79 11.86 -23.35
N ARG A 39 18.59 11.71 -24.65
CA ARG A 39 17.26 11.81 -25.26
C ARG A 39 16.97 10.63 -26.18
N PHE A 40 15.76 10.10 -26.06
CA PHE A 40 15.17 9.14 -26.99
C PHE A 40 14.03 9.83 -27.73
N GLN A 41 14.05 9.78 -29.07
CA GLN A 41 12.98 10.33 -29.90
C GLN A 41 12.82 9.55 -31.21
N GLY A 42 11.64 9.64 -31.81
CA GLY A 42 11.34 8.96 -33.08
C GLY A 42 11.31 7.43 -32.94
N GLY A 43 10.83 6.91 -31.82
CA GLY A 43 10.74 5.47 -31.54
C GLY A 43 12.06 4.80 -31.16
N ALA A 44 13.08 5.59 -30.80
CA ALA A 44 14.35 5.05 -30.32
C ALA A 44 14.19 4.27 -29.00
N LEU A 45 14.96 3.19 -28.84
CA LEU A 45 14.93 2.29 -27.69
C LEU A 45 16.29 2.22 -26.99
N GLY A 46 16.28 2.01 -25.67
CA GLY A 46 17.48 1.75 -24.90
C GLY A 46 17.83 0.27 -24.77
N ASP A 47 16.96 -0.64 -25.17
CA ASP A 47 17.12 -2.10 -25.04
C ASP A 47 17.52 -2.50 -23.61
N SER A 48 18.75 -3.01 -23.41
CA SER A 48 19.32 -3.40 -22.11
C SER A 48 20.31 -2.38 -21.56
N ALA A 49 20.31 -1.14 -22.08
CA ALA A 49 21.23 -0.10 -21.66
C ALA A 49 21.01 0.29 -20.19
N ARG A 50 22.12 0.65 -19.53
CA ARG A 50 22.14 1.23 -18.18
C ARG A 50 22.24 2.74 -18.31
N LEU A 51 21.22 3.46 -17.83
CA LEU A 51 21.21 4.92 -17.81
C LEU A 51 21.53 5.43 -16.41
N VAL A 52 22.61 6.19 -16.28
CA VAL A 52 22.99 6.91 -15.06
C VAL A 52 22.77 8.40 -15.28
N VAL A 53 21.79 8.98 -14.61
CA VAL A 53 21.45 10.40 -14.72
C VAL A 53 21.78 11.06 -13.38
N ASN A 54 22.94 11.70 -13.31
CA ASN A 54 23.42 12.31 -12.07
C ASN A 54 22.66 13.61 -11.74
N ALA A 55 22.79 14.09 -10.50
CA ALA A 55 22.17 15.34 -10.06
C ALA A 55 22.47 16.47 -11.05
N GLY A 56 21.47 17.28 -11.42
CA GLY A 56 21.61 18.37 -12.39
C GLY A 56 21.59 17.94 -13.87
N ALA A 57 21.62 16.64 -14.17
CA ALA A 57 21.47 16.09 -15.52
C ALA A 57 20.01 15.71 -15.82
N PHE A 58 19.75 15.28 -17.06
CA PHE A 58 18.43 14.76 -17.43
C PHE A 58 18.46 13.59 -18.41
N ALA A 59 17.41 12.77 -18.37
CA ALA A 59 17.00 11.89 -19.45
C ALA A 59 15.61 12.30 -19.94
N ASP A 60 15.41 12.30 -21.25
CA ASP A 60 14.17 12.73 -21.88
C ASP A 60 13.61 11.64 -22.80
N PHE A 61 12.42 11.17 -22.45
CA PHE A 61 11.64 10.17 -23.18
C PHE A 61 10.36 10.76 -23.79
N SER A 62 10.13 12.07 -23.62
CA SER A 62 8.85 12.72 -23.86
C SER A 62 8.39 12.71 -25.32
N LEU A 63 9.32 12.53 -26.25
CA LEU A 63 9.07 12.49 -27.69
C LEU A 63 8.71 11.09 -28.24
N ASN A 64 8.56 10.08 -27.37
CA ASN A 64 8.27 8.71 -27.77
C ASN A 64 6.82 8.26 -27.53
N ALA A 65 5.92 9.15 -27.10
CA ALA A 65 4.53 8.83 -26.80
C ALA A 65 3.79 8.19 -28.00
N SER A 66 3.96 8.77 -29.19
CA SER A 66 3.35 8.26 -30.43
C SER A 66 3.98 6.96 -30.96
N TYR A 67 5.06 6.49 -30.33
CA TYR A 67 5.83 5.32 -30.76
C TYR A 67 5.72 4.15 -29.78
N GLY A 68 4.77 4.19 -28.84
CA GLY A 68 4.61 3.14 -27.82
C GLY A 68 5.53 3.29 -26.61
N GLY A 69 6.31 4.38 -26.52
CA GLY A 69 7.20 4.66 -25.40
C GLY A 69 8.65 4.23 -25.63
N THR A 70 9.41 4.15 -24.53
CA THR A 70 10.83 3.76 -24.53
C THR A 70 11.05 2.61 -23.57
N ALA A 71 11.69 1.54 -24.02
CA ALA A 71 12.22 0.49 -23.14
C ALA A 71 13.72 0.71 -22.93
N VAL A 72 14.17 0.71 -21.68
CA VAL A 72 15.60 0.78 -21.31
C VAL A 72 15.89 -0.25 -20.23
N GLY A 73 17.15 -0.68 -20.12
CA GLY A 73 17.47 -1.79 -19.24
C GLY A 73 17.43 -1.44 -17.77
N SER A 74 18.01 -0.31 -17.40
CA SER A 74 17.89 0.27 -16.06
C SER A 74 18.04 1.78 -16.09
N ILE A 75 17.46 2.44 -15.09
CA ILE A 75 17.65 3.86 -14.80
C ILE A 75 18.12 4.02 -13.36
N GLU A 76 18.99 4.99 -13.11
CA GLU A 76 19.44 5.35 -11.76
C GLU A 76 19.98 6.78 -11.70
N GLY A 77 20.06 7.30 -10.48
CA GLY A 77 20.69 8.59 -10.17
C GLY A 77 19.72 9.67 -9.71
N ALA A 78 20.29 10.85 -9.42
CA ALA A 78 19.64 11.99 -8.80
C ALA A 78 19.12 13.05 -9.80
N GLY A 79 19.26 12.80 -11.10
CA GLY A 79 18.81 13.72 -12.16
C GLY A 79 17.33 13.59 -12.48
N ARG A 80 16.91 14.31 -13.51
CA ARG A 80 15.49 14.41 -13.90
C ARG A 80 15.17 13.47 -15.05
N PHE A 81 14.01 12.82 -14.99
CA PHE A 81 13.53 11.92 -16.04
C PHE A 81 12.21 12.46 -16.58
N PHE A 82 12.21 12.94 -17.82
CA PHE A 82 11.04 13.56 -18.45
C PHE A 82 10.26 12.51 -19.23
N LEU A 83 9.00 12.27 -18.84
CA LEU A 83 8.09 11.36 -19.54
C LEU A 83 7.18 12.08 -20.52
N GLY A 84 6.79 13.33 -20.25
CA GLY A 84 5.70 13.95 -20.99
C GLY A 84 4.42 13.11 -20.85
N GLY A 85 3.87 12.66 -21.97
CA GLY A 85 2.81 11.64 -22.02
C GLY A 85 3.29 10.23 -22.39
N SER A 86 4.61 9.98 -22.40
CA SER A 86 5.20 8.73 -22.89
C SER A 86 5.20 7.62 -21.85
N LEU A 87 5.26 6.38 -22.32
CA LEU A 87 5.56 5.21 -21.49
C LEU A 87 7.08 5.01 -21.39
N LEU A 88 7.57 4.76 -20.18
CA LEU A 88 8.93 4.28 -19.92
C LEU A 88 8.86 2.87 -19.32
N THR A 89 9.52 1.89 -19.95
CA THR A 89 9.68 0.53 -19.44
C THR A 89 11.12 0.30 -18.97
N VAL A 90 11.30 -0.22 -17.75
CA VAL A 90 12.60 -0.37 -17.08
C VAL A 90 12.73 -1.70 -16.34
N GLY A 91 13.96 -2.20 -16.22
CA GLY A 91 14.30 -3.29 -15.29
C GLY A 91 14.71 -4.61 -15.94
N ASN A 92 14.79 -4.70 -17.28
CA ASN A 92 15.17 -5.93 -17.99
C ASN A 92 16.64 -6.37 -17.75
N ARG A 93 17.44 -5.54 -17.06
CA ARG A 93 18.78 -5.93 -16.57
C ARG A 93 18.75 -6.80 -15.32
N ASN A 94 17.60 -6.96 -14.67
CA ASN A 94 17.44 -7.77 -13.46
C ASN A 94 18.37 -7.35 -12.30
N THR A 95 18.70 -6.06 -12.21
CA THR A 95 19.55 -5.47 -11.17
C THR A 95 18.76 -4.54 -10.26
N GLY A 96 19.24 -4.33 -9.03
CA GLY A 96 18.75 -3.28 -8.14
C GLY A 96 19.22 -1.89 -8.57
N THR A 97 18.32 -0.93 -8.73
CA THR A 97 18.66 0.49 -9.00
C THR A 97 17.86 1.47 -8.15
N VAL A 98 18.42 2.67 -7.98
CA VAL A 98 17.79 3.77 -7.22
C VAL A 98 17.69 5.01 -8.10
N VAL A 99 16.48 5.55 -8.19
CA VAL A 99 16.20 6.88 -8.74
C VAL A 99 15.89 7.81 -7.57
N SER A 100 16.84 8.69 -7.26
CA SER A 100 16.71 9.69 -6.19
C SER A 100 16.30 11.06 -6.68
N GLY A 101 16.35 11.30 -8.00
CA GLY A 101 15.75 12.46 -8.64
C GLY A 101 14.26 12.25 -8.93
N ASN A 102 13.68 13.12 -9.75
CA ASN A 102 12.26 13.06 -10.08
C ASN A 102 11.99 12.54 -11.49
N ILE A 103 11.04 11.61 -11.60
CA ILE A 103 10.36 11.28 -12.84
C ILE A 103 9.12 12.18 -12.96
N THR A 104 8.92 12.85 -14.10
CA THR A 104 7.90 13.91 -14.23
C THR A 104 7.33 14.00 -15.64
N ASP A 105 6.05 14.39 -15.74
CA ASP A 105 5.39 14.70 -17.01
C ASP A 105 5.79 16.10 -17.53
N ALA A 106 6.10 17.01 -16.62
CA ALA A 106 6.46 18.40 -16.94
C ALA A 106 7.94 18.53 -17.35
N GLY A 107 8.21 19.45 -18.27
CA GLY A 107 9.55 19.69 -18.82
C GLY A 107 9.87 18.79 -20.01
N GLY A 108 11.15 18.54 -20.26
CA GLY A 108 11.60 17.87 -21.48
C GLY A 108 11.26 18.64 -22.75
N TYR A 109 11.38 17.98 -23.89
CA TYR A 109 11.09 18.56 -25.20
C TYR A 109 9.60 18.59 -25.52
N ALA A 110 8.84 17.61 -25.04
CA ALA A 110 7.39 17.53 -25.22
C ALA A 110 6.70 17.31 -23.88
N ALA A 111 6.56 18.39 -23.11
CA ALA A 111 5.78 18.37 -21.88
C ALA A 111 4.36 17.84 -22.15
N GLY A 112 3.82 17.09 -21.21
CA GLY A 112 2.49 16.49 -21.34
C GLY A 112 1.91 16.14 -19.99
N VAL A 113 0.92 15.25 -20.02
CA VAL A 113 0.33 14.62 -18.84
C VAL A 113 0.14 13.13 -19.13
N GLY A 114 0.06 12.33 -18.07
CA GLY A 114 -0.23 10.91 -18.16
C GLY A 114 0.96 10.04 -18.53
N GLY A 115 2.20 10.52 -18.32
CA GLY A 115 3.41 9.71 -18.47
C GLY A 115 3.34 8.45 -17.60
N LYS A 116 3.73 7.31 -18.17
CA LYS A 116 3.55 5.99 -17.55
C LYS A 116 4.90 5.34 -17.26
N LEU A 117 4.94 4.51 -16.23
CA LEU A 117 6.11 3.71 -15.87
C LEU A 117 5.74 2.22 -15.85
N THR A 118 6.53 1.37 -16.48
CA THR A 118 6.40 -0.09 -16.36
C THR A 118 7.71 -0.68 -15.85
N LYS A 119 7.63 -1.35 -14.71
CA LYS A 119 8.73 -2.12 -14.12
C LYS A 119 8.61 -3.58 -14.56
N VAL A 120 9.67 -4.10 -15.18
CA VAL A 120 9.82 -5.49 -15.61
C VAL A 120 11.07 -6.11 -15.01
N GLY A 121 11.24 -7.43 -15.20
CA GLY A 121 12.42 -8.17 -14.76
C GLY A 121 12.46 -8.38 -13.25
N THR A 122 13.30 -9.30 -12.81
CA THR A 122 13.35 -9.78 -11.41
C THR A 122 14.05 -8.81 -10.45
N GLY A 123 14.71 -7.78 -10.97
CA GLY A 123 15.43 -6.79 -10.17
C GLY A 123 14.52 -5.85 -9.38
N THR A 124 15.14 -4.98 -8.59
CA THR A 124 14.45 -3.97 -7.77
C THR A 124 14.63 -2.57 -8.35
N LEU A 125 13.54 -1.81 -8.49
CA LEU A 125 13.61 -0.38 -8.74
C LEU A 125 13.16 0.37 -7.49
N THR A 126 14.00 1.25 -6.97
CA THR A 126 13.66 2.14 -5.85
C THR A 126 13.47 3.57 -6.34
N LEU A 127 12.28 4.12 -6.10
CA LEU A 127 11.95 5.53 -6.32
C LEU A 127 12.00 6.25 -4.97
N SER A 128 13.06 7.02 -4.73
CA SER A 128 13.23 7.77 -3.47
C SER A 128 13.00 9.28 -3.61
N GLY A 129 12.95 9.80 -4.85
CA GLY A 129 12.60 11.20 -5.11
C GLY A 129 11.10 11.46 -5.17
N ALA A 130 10.72 12.73 -5.28
CA ALA A 130 9.34 13.15 -5.48
C ALA A 130 8.96 13.06 -6.97
N ASN A 131 8.33 11.96 -7.39
CA ASN A 131 7.95 11.75 -8.78
C ASN A 131 6.55 12.34 -9.03
N ALA A 132 6.45 13.15 -10.08
CA ALA A 132 5.27 13.95 -10.39
C ALA A 132 4.55 13.49 -11.67
N TYR A 133 4.92 12.32 -12.23
CA TYR A 133 4.19 11.75 -13.36
C TYR A 133 2.81 11.25 -12.90
N THR A 134 1.81 11.49 -13.73
CA THR A 134 0.39 11.29 -13.38
C THR A 134 -0.22 10.01 -13.95
N GLY A 135 0.46 9.39 -14.91
CA GLY A 135 0.00 8.14 -15.51
C GLY A 135 0.24 6.92 -14.62
N LEU A 136 -0.30 5.79 -15.07
CA LEU A 136 -0.23 4.52 -14.36
C LEU A 136 1.21 4.01 -14.23
N THR A 137 1.56 3.54 -13.04
CA THR A 137 2.72 2.69 -12.82
C THR A 137 2.30 1.22 -12.86
N THR A 138 2.96 0.39 -13.65
CA THR A 138 2.70 -1.05 -13.70
C THR A 138 3.93 -1.84 -13.24
N VAL A 139 3.75 -2.72 -12.26
CA VAL A 139 4.77 -3.66 -11.80
C VAL A 139 4.42 -5.02 -12.38
N ASN A 140 5.05 -5.36 -13.51
CA ASN A 140 4.83 -6.66 -14.17
C ASN A 140 5.62 -7.79 -13.48
N GLU A 141 6.79 -7.48 -12.92
CA GLU A 141 7.66 -8.46 -12.27
C GLU A 141 8.68 -7.77 -11.34
N GLY A 142 9.20 -8.53 -10.38
CA GLY A 142 10.22 -8.08 -9.44
C GLY A 142 9.67 -7.05 -8.47
N THR A 143 10.54 -6.20 -7.92
CA THR A 143 10.14 -5.28 -6.85
C THR A 143 10.19 -3.82 -7.30
N LEU A 144 9.12 -3.08 -7.01
CA LEU A 144 9.10 -1.62 -7.00
C LEU A 144 9.03 -1.14 -5.54
N ILE A 145 10.03 -0.36 -5.12
CA ILE A 145 10.07 0.30 -3.81
C ILE A 145 9.76 1.78 -4.02
N ILE A 146 8.71 2.29 -3.38
CA ILE A 146 8.38 3.71 -3.36
C ILE A 146 8.70 4.24 -1.97
N ASN A 147 9.84 4.92 -1.84
CA ASN A 147 10.24 5.60 -0.60
C ASN A 147 10.06 7.12 -0.68
N GLY A 148 9.97 7.68 -1.89
CA GLY A 148 9.59 9.06 -2.15
C GLY A 148 8.08 9.17 -2.41
N SER A 149 7.70 9.73 -3.55
CA SER A 149 6.29 9.77 -3.96
C SER A 149 6.11 9.48 -5.45
N ILE A 150 4.92 9.02 -5.82
CA ILE A 150 4.40 9.07 -7.20
C ILE A 150 3.04 9.77 -7.19
N ALA A 151 2.74 10.60 -8.18
CA ALA A 151 1.43 11.26 -8.26
C ALA A 151 0.34 10.32 -8.81
N GLY A 152 0.71 9.41 -9.72
CA GLY A 152 -0.19 8.44 -10.32
C GLY A 152 -0.58 7.26 -9.43
N HIS A 153 -1.39 6.39 -10.02
CA HIS A 153 -1.79 5.10 -9.46
C HIS A 153 -0.77 3.99 -9.78
N ALA A 154 -0.89 2.85 -9.10
CA ALA A 154 -0.09 1.67 -9.38
C ALA A 154 -0.96 0.43 -9.65
N VAL A 155 -0.50 -0.45 -10.54
CA VAL A 155 -1.03 -1.80 -10.73
C VAL A 155 0.10 -2.79 -10.53
N VAL A 156 -0.11 -3.77 -9.66
CA VAL A 156 0.84 -4.84 -9.36
C VAL A 156 0.29 -6.14 -9.93
N LYS A 157 1.02 -6.72 -10.87
CA LYS A 157 0.62 -7.97 -11.55
C LYS A 157 1.25 -9.19 -10.90
N ASN A 158 0.90 -10.36 -11.41
CA ASN A 158 1.50 -11.63 -11.03
C ASN A 158 3.04 -11.59 -11.08
N GLY A 159 3.69 -11.92 -9.96
CA GLY A 159 5.16 -11.87 -9.82
C GLY A 159 5.74 -10.48 -9.53
N GLY A 160 4.89 -9.45 -9.44
CA GLY A 160 5.26 -8.11 -9.01
C GLY A 160 5.08 -7.92 -7.50
N THR A 161 5.98 -7.13 -6.90
CA THR A 161 5.87 -6.67 -5.52
C THR A 161 5.97 -5.16 -5.47
N LEU A 162 5.02 -4.52 -4.79
CA LEU A 162 5.06 -3.09 -4.45
C LEU A 162 5.29 -2.94 -2.95
N LYS A 163 6.33 -2.19 -2.57
CA LYS A 163 6.66 -1.88 -1.19
C LYS A 163 7.20 -0.47 -1.00
N GLY A 164 7.59 -0.13 0.23
CA GLY A 164 8.29 1.11 0.57
C GLY A 164 7.56 1.99 1.57
N THR A 165 8.15 3.14 1.88
CA THR A 165 7.66 4.06 2.93
C THR A 165 7.05 5.36 2.40
N GLY A 166 6.83 5.43 1.10
CA GLY A 166 6.48 6.65 0.37
C GLY A 166 4.98 6.90 0.28
N SER A 167 4.61 7.77 -0.67
CA SER A 167 3.22 8.09 -0.99
C SER A 167 2.84 7.85 -2.45
N MET A 168 1.59 7.47 -2.69
CA MET A 168 1.03 7.29 -4.04
C MET A 168 -0.49 7.49 -4.09
N GLY A 169 -1.07 7.41 -5.28
CA GLY A 169 -2.52 7.28 -5.45
C GLY A 169 -3.05 5.94 -4.95
N THR A 170 -4.08 5.39 -5.60
CA THR A 170 -4.64 4.08 -5.27
C THR A 170 -3.89 2.95 -5.99
N PRO A 171 -3.11 2.10 -5.31
CA PRO A 171 -2.63 0.84 -5.87
C PRO A 171 -3.76 -0.18 -6.05
N THR A 172 -3.68 -0.94 -7.14
CA THR A 172 -4.48 -2.16 -7.38
C THR A 172 -3.52 -3.34 -7.50
N VAL A 173 -3.78 -4.38 -6.72
CA VAL A 173 -2.96 -5.60 -6.67
C VAL A 173 -3.79 -6.71 -7.29
N GLU A 174 -3.36 -7.18 -8.45
CA GLU A 174 -4.00 -8.26 -9.19
C GLU A 174 -3.57 -9.63 -8.65
N MET A 175 -4.16 -10.70 -9.18
CA MET A 175 -3.82 -12.08 -8.85
C MET A 175 -2.30 -12.32 -8.97
N GLY A 176 -1.71 -12.89 -7.92
CA GLY A 176 -0.27 -13.17 -7.81
C GLY A 176 0.61 -11.94 -7.58
N GLY A 177 0.03 -10.74 -7.43
CA GLY A 177 0.74 -9.53 -7.03
C GLY A 177 0.83 -9.41 -5.51
N VAL A 178 1.89 -8.74 -5.03
CA VAL A 178 2.15 -8.56 -3.61
C VAL A 178 2.23 -7.07 -3.25
N PHE A 179 1.54 -6.67 -2.19
CA PHE A 179 1.71 -5.37 -1.53
C PHE A 179 2.31 -5.60 -0.14
N ALA A 180 3.46 -5.00 0.14
CA ALA A 180 4.19 -5.18 1.39
C ALA A 180 4.62 -3.81 1.92
N PRO A 181 3.95 -3.21 2.90
CA PRO A 181 4.31 -1.88 3.39
C PRO A 181 5.77 -1.81 3.89
N GLY A 182 6.36 -0.63 3.78
CA GLY A 182 7.68 -0.34 4.33
C GLY A 182 8.87 -0.96 3.59
N THR A 183 10.05 -0.79 4.21
CA THR A 183 11.22 -1.64 3.95
C THR A 183 11.31 -2.78 4.95
N SER A 184 10.19 -3.05 5.64
CA SER A 184 9.96 -4.00 6.73
C SER A 184 10.51 -3.61 8.11
N PRO A 185 9.65 -3.27 9.10
CA PRO A 185 8.31 -2.68 8.95
C PRO A 185 8.36 -1.22 8.50
N GLY A 186 7.25 -0.67 8.00
CA GLY A 186 7.15 0.76 7.77
C GLY A 186 5.77 1.29 7.39
N THR A 187 5.68 2.62 7.29
CA THR A 187 4.45 3.30 6.92
C THR A 187 4.44 3.64 5.44
N ILE A 188 3.39 3.24 4.71
CA ILE A 188 3.13 3.68 3.34
C ILE A 188 1.83 4.50 3.29
N THR A 189 1.80 5.56 2.48
CA THR A 189 0.62 6.42 2.31
C THR A 189 -0.01 6.22 0.94
N VAL A 190 -1.32 5.98 0.87
CA VAL A 190 -2.05 5.70 -0.37
C VAL A 190 -3.33 6.53 -0.47
N GLY A 191 -3.82 6.73 -1.70
CA GLY A 191 -5.14 7.34 -1.96
C GLY A 191 -6.32 6.37 -1.81
N GLY A 192 -6.06 5.11 -1.49
CA GLY A 192 -6.98 3.98 -1.40
C GLY A 192 -6.21 2.69 -1.65
N LEU A 193 -6.84 1.52 -1.62
CA LEU A 193 -6.17 0.25 -1.93
C LEU A 193 -7.14 -0.79 -2.48
N ASN A 194 -6.83 -1.43 -3.60
CA ASN A 194 -7.61 -2.54 -4.14
C ASN A 194 -6.80 -3.83 -4.10
N LEU A 195 -7.14 -4.76 -3.22
CA LEU A 195 -6.58 -6.11 -3.16
C LEU A 195 -7.55 -7.07 -3.84
N LEU A 196 -7.28 -7.42 -5.10
CA LEU A 196 -8.15 -8.33 -5.85
C LEU A 196 -7.97 -9.78 -5.37
N SER A 197 -8.91 -10.66 -5.74
CA SER A 197 -8.81 -12.08 -5.44
C SER A 197 -7.48 -12.67 -5.95
N GLY A 198 -6.83 -13.47 -5.11
CA GLY A 198 -5.52 -14.06 -5.38
C GLY A 198 -4.31 -13.12 -5.24
N SER A 199 -4.50 -11.86 -4.83
CA SER A 199 -3.40 -10.98 -4.41
C SER A 199 -2.93 -11.29 -2.98
N THR A 200 -1.79 -10.73 -2.56
CA THR A 200 -1.27 -10.86 -1.20
C THR A 200 -0.94 -9.51 -0.58
N LEU A 201 -1.38 -9.31 0.66
CA LEU A 201 -0.89 -8.27 1.55
C LEU A 201 0.05 -8.91 2.59
N GLU A 202 1.31 -8.51 2.58
CA GLU A 202 2.28 -8.85 3.64
C GLU A 202 2.22 -7.76 4.72
N TYR A 203 2.16 -8.16 5.99
CA TYR A 203 2.03 -7.23 7.10
C TYR A 203 2.81 -7.69 8.34
N GLU A 204 3.70 -6.84 8.82
CA GLU A 204 4.64 -7.14 9.90
C GLU A 204 4.28 -6.42 11.19
N LEU A 205 4.34 -7.17 12.31
CA LEU A 205 4.07 -6.69 13.65
C LEU A 205 5.27 -6.97 14.56
N GLY A 206 5.84 -5.92 15.16
CA GLY A 206 6.84 -5.99 16.20
C GLY A 206 6.37 -5.30 17.49
N ALA A 207 7.18 -5.42 18.55
CA ALA A 207 6.83 -4.87 19.86
C ALA A 207 6.70 -3.34 19.88
N THR A 208 7.54 -2.65 19.08
CA THR A 208 7.62 -1.18 19.03
C THR A 208 7.38 -0.63 17.63
N THR A 209 7.51 -1.46 16.60
CA THR A 209 7.34 -1.10 15.19
C THR A 209 6.35 -2.05 14.54
N ARG A 210 5.63 -1.56 13.53
CA ARG A 210 4.73 -2.36 12.71
C ARG A 210 4.57 -1.71 11.35
N ASP A 211 4.09 -2.49 10.40
CA ASP A 211 3.60 -1.93 9.16
C ASP A 211 2.38 -1.05 9.43
N ARG A 212 2.24 0.00 8.61
CA ARG A 212 1.10 0.91 8.65
C ARG A 212 0.73 1.30 7.23
N ILE A 213 -0.55 1.19 6.90
CA ILE A 213 -1.10 1.65 5.64
C ILE A 213 -1.98 2.87 5.94
N VAL A 214 -1.51 4.05 5.55
CA VAL A 214 -2.25 5.30 5.76
C VAL A 214 -3.02 5.65 4.51
N VAL A 215 -4.34 5.67 4.60
CA VAL A 215 -5.24 6.06 3.52
C VAL A 215 -5.56 7.54 3.62
N THR A 216 -5.65 8.21 2.47
CA THR A 216 -5.92 9.64 2.35
C THR A 216 -7.16 9.92 1.51
N ASN A 217 -7.68 11.14 1.59
CA ASN A 217 -8.76 11.65 0.74
C ASN A 217 -10.06 10.84 0.77
N ASN A 218 -10.39 10.22 1.92
CA ASN A 218 -11.53 9.30 2.04
C ASN A 218 -11.46 8.15 1.01
N GLY A 219 -10.24 7.70 0.72
CA GLY A 219 -9.97 6.61 -0.21
C GLY A 219 -10.61 5.31 0.23
N ASN A 220 -11.24 4.60 -0.71
CA ASN A 220 -11.82 3.29 -0.43
C ASN A 220 -10.76 2.19 -0.40
N VAL A 221 -11.04 1.12 0.35
CA VAL A 221 -10.25 -0.10 0.39
C VAL A 221 -11.12 -1.28 -0.03
N THR A 222 -10.65 -2.07 -1.00
CA THR A 222 -11.30 -3.31 -1.41
C THR A 222 -10.43 -4.48 -0.98
N LEU A 223 -11.02 -5.46 -0.30
CA LEU A 223 -10.37 -6.67 0.19
C LEU A 223 -10.89 -7.91 -0.56
N GLY A 224 -9.98 -8.82 -0.86
CA GLY A 224 -10.28 -10.07 -1.58
C GLY A 224 -9.07 -11.01 -1.66
N GLY A 225 -7.86 -10.46 -1.58
CA GLY A 225 -6.61 -11.23 -1.50
C GLY A 225 -6.38 -11.93 -0.14
N VAL A 226 -5.18 -12.45 0.04
CA VAL A 226 -4.71 -13.11 1.26
C VAL A 226 -3.95 -12.10 2.13
N LEU A 227 -4.21 -12.11 3.44
CA LEU A 227 -3.40 -11.40 4.43
C LEU A 227 -2.35 -12.35 5.02
N ASN A 228 -1.07 -12.05 4.81
CA ASN A 228 0.06 -12.74 5.43
C ASN A 228 0.59 -11.89 6.58
N LEU A 229 0.47 -12.40 7.81
CA LEU A 229 0.95 -11.75 9.01
C LEU A 229 2.25 -12.38 9.49
N SER A 230 3.17 -11.55 9.94
CA SER A 230 4.38 -12.00 10.62
C SER A 230 4.63 -11.23 11.91
N LEU A 231 5.12 -11.95 12.92
CA LEU A 231 5.56 -11.37 14.19
C LEU A 231 7.08 -11.30 14.17
N LEU A 232 7.62 -10.10 14.39
CA LEU A 232 9.06 -9.83 14.33
C LEU A 232 9.72 -10.02 15.69
N ASP A 233 10.99 -10.45 15.67
CA ASP A 233 11.86 -10.49 16.85
C ASP A 233 11.27 -11.22 18.07
N GLY A 234 10.47 -12.26 17.82
CA GLY A 234 9.80 -13.03 18.88
C GLY A 234 8.67 -12.26 19.58
N PHE A 235 8.12 -11.23 18.95
CA PHE A 235 7.03 -10.44 19.49
C PHE A 235 5.82 -11.31 19.83
N ASN A 236 5.43 -11.28 21.10
CA ASN A 236 4.27 -12.00 21.63
C ASN A 236 3.28 -10.99 22.22
N PRO A 237 2.37 -10.43 21.41
CA PRO A 237 1.46 -9.41 21.88
C PRO A 237 0.50 -9.96 22.95
N PRO A 238 0.19 -9.22 24.03
CA PRO A 238 -0.74 -9.67 25.06
C PRO A 238 -2.16 -9.86 24.55
N LEU A 239 -2.90 -10.77 25.20
CA LEU A 239 -4.33 -11.01 24.96
C LEU A 239 -5.12 -9.69 24.99
N GLY A 240 -6.00 -9.50 24.01
CA GLY A 240 -6.83 -8.32 23.87
C GLY A 240 -6.13 -7.11 23.23
N GLN A 241 -4.82 -7.18 22.94
CA GLN A 241 -4.17 -6.12 22.16
C GLN A 241 -4.77 -6.04 20.75
N ALA A 242 -4.95 -4.81 20.27
CA ALA A 242 -5.51 -4.54 18.95
C ALA A 242 -4.56 -3.71 18.08
N PHE A 243 -4.54 -4.02 16.77
CA PHE A 243 -3.77 -3.30 15.75
C PHE A 243 -4.68 -2.94 14.59
N THR A 244 -4.79 -1.66 14.27
CA THR A 244 -5.51 -1.21 13.08
C THR A 244 -4.65 -1.38 11.84
N LEU A 245 -5.19 -2.04 10.80
CA LEU A 245 -4.47 -2.35 9.55
C LEU A 245 -4.41 -1.15 8.59
N PHE A 246 -5.54 -0.42 8.50
CA PHE A 246 -5.69 0.77 7.66
C PHE A 246 -6.01 1.98 8.53
N GLU A 247 -5.16 3.01 8.45
CA GLU A 247 -5.25 4.22 9.26
C GLU A 247 -5.49 5.46 8.37
N GLY A 248 -5.77 6.62 8.98
CA GLY A 248 -5.96 7.88 8.26
C GLY A 248 -7.40 8.14 7.84
N ALA A 249 -7.60 8.81 6.71
CA ALA A 249 -8.90 9.13 6.15
C ALA A 249 -9.39 7.98 5.26
N VAL A 250 -9.70 6.84 5.89
CA VAL A 250 -10.27 5.67 5.21
C VAL A 250 -11.73 5.97 4.86
N GLY A 251 -12.08 5.79 3.59
CA GLY A 251 -13.47 5.81 3.12
C GLY A 251 -14.19 4.52 3.49
N THR A 252 -14.80 3.85 2.52
CA THR A 252 -15.45 2.56 2.74
C THR A 252 -14.48 1.40 2.54
N ILE A 253 -14.56 0.39 3.40
CA ILE A 253 -13.95 -0.92 3.21
C ILE A 253 -15.01 -1.88 2.68
N THR A 254 -14.71 -2.55 1.56
CA THR A 254 -15.57 -3.55 0.94
C THR A 254 -14.86 -4.89 0.82
N GLY A 255 -15.62 -5.98 0.95
CA GLY A 255 -15.08 -7.34 0.94
C GLY A 255 -14.31 -7.71 2.21
N THR A 256 -13.71 -8.90 2.19
CA THR A 256 -12.88 -9.47 3.27
C THR A 256 -11.63 -10.11 2.66
N PHE A 257 -10.62 -10.42 3.48
CA PHE A 257 -9.53 -11.26 3.00
C PHE A 257 -10.04 -12.67 2.72
N SER A 258 -9.65 -13.26 1.59
CA SER A 258 -10.02 -14.65 1.25
C SER A 258 -9.33 -15.68 2.13
N ALA A 259 -8.18 -15.33 2.68
CA ALA A 259 -7.51 -16.11 3.72
C ALA A 259 -6.65 -15.18 4.60
N VAL A 260 -6.44 -15.62 5.84
CA VAL A 260 -5.54 -14.95 6.79
C VAL A 260 -4.52 -15.97 7.27
N ASN A 261 -3.27 -15.78 6.88
CA ASN A 261 -2.15 -16.58 7.34
C ASN A 261 -1.52 -15.86 8.53
N ALA A 262 -1.96 -16.22 9.74
CA ALA A 262 -1.45 -15.65 10.99
C ALA A 262 -0.64 -16.66 11.80
N PRO A 263 0.47 -16.25 12.44
CA PRO A 263 1.19 -17.10 13.37
C PRO A 263 0.36 -17.32 14.64
N THR A 264 0.52 -18.49 15.26
CA THR A 264 0.07 -18.74 16.64
C THR A 264 1.24 -18.53 17.59
N PHE A 265 0.96 -18.01 18.77
CA PHE A 265 1.99 -17.63 19.75
C PHE A 265 1.43 -17.76 21.16
N ASN A 266 2.11 -18.49 22.05
CA ASN A 266 1.66 -18.70 23.45
C ASN A 266 0.18 -19.12 23.62
N GLY A 267 -0.36 -19.88 22.68
CA GLY A 267 -1.77 -20.28 22.70
C GLY A 267 -2.73 -19.18 22.26
N HIS A 268 -2.24 -18.07 21.70
CA HIS A 268 -2.99 -16.97 21.11
C HIS A 268 -2.88 -16.94 19.58
N THR A 269 -3.76 -16.16 18.95
CA THR A 269 -3.80 -15.86 17.51
C THR A 269 -4.19 -14.40 17.26
N LEU A 270 -4.08 -13.94 16.01
CA LEU A 270 -4.60 -12.65 15.56
C LEU A 270 -5.90 -12.85 14.78
N ASN A 271 -7.01 -12.40 15.33
CA ASN A 271 -8.31 -12.40 14.69
C ASN A 271 -8.50 -11.11 13.89
N VAL A 272 -9.13 -11.19 12.71
CA VAL A 272 -9.40 -10.02 11.87
C VAL A 272 -10.86 -9.61 12.06
N LEU A 273 -11.07 -8.38 12.53
CA LEU A 273 -12.37 -7.77 12.67
C LEU A 273 -12.58 -6.74 11.56
N TYR A 274 -13.68 -6.86 10.84
CA TYR A 274 -14.04 -5.98 9.74
C TYR A 274 -15.09 -4.96 10.20
N GLY A 275 -14.89 -3.71 9.78
CA GLY A 275 -15.85 -2.63 9.95
C GLY A 275 -15.95 -1.81 8.68
N ALA A 276 -16.96 -0.93 8.63
CA ALA A 276 -17.25 -0.14 7.43
C ALA A 276 -16.08 0.73 6.93
N ASN A 277 -15.18 1.14 7.83
CA ASN A 277 -14.01 1.98 7.54
C ASN A 277 -12.76 1.57 8.34
N GLN A 278 -12.76 0.39 8.97
CA GLN A 278 -11.68 -0.07 9.82
C GLN A 278 -11.50 -1.58 9.68
N VAL A 279 -10.25 -2.03 9.68
CA VAL A 279 -9.90 -3.44 9.92
C VAL A 279 -8.96 -3.50 11.11
N THR A 280 -9.30 -4.34 12.09
CA THR A 280 -8.55 -4.49 13.33
C THR A 280 -8.08 -5.93 13.50
N LEU A 281 -6.79 -6.11 13.74
CA LEU A 281 -6.22 -7.36 14.22
C LEU A 281 -6.32 -7.37 15.73
N GLN A 282 -7.09 -8.29 16.31
CA GLN A 282 -7.22 -8.44 17.75
C GLN A 282 -6.56 -9.74 18.21
N VAL A 283 -5.68 -9.65 19.20
CA VAL A 283 -5.11 -10.82 19.85
C VAL A 283 -6.19 -11.52 20.66
N GLY A 284 -6.48 -12.75 20.30
CA GLY A 284 -7.39 -13.64 21.02
C GLY A 284 -6.73 -14.98 21.30
N GLU A 285 -7.43 -15.86 22.01
CA GLU A 285 -6.97 -17.23 22.21
C GLU A 285 -6.93 -17.98 20.86
N ALA A 286 -5.94 -18.85 20.67
CA ALA A 286 -5.87 -19.70 19.50
C ALA A 286 -7.11 -20.60 19.44
N GLY A 287 -7.88 -20.50 18.36
CA GLY A 287 -9.20 -21.14 18.25
C GLY A 287 -10.38 -20.31 18.78
N SER A 288 -10.18 -19.00 19.02
CA SER A 288 -11.24 -18.02 19.29
C SER A 288 -11.85 -17.41 18.02
N ILE A 289 -11.37 -17.77 16.83
CA ILE A 289 -12.14 -17.58 15.60
C ILE A 289 -13.31 -18.55 15.71
N LEU A 290 -14.44 -18.01 16.12
CA LEU A 290 -15.67 -18.73 16.09
C LEU A 290 -16.13 -18.75 14.64
N ALA A 291 -15.56 -19.67 13.86
CA ALA A 291 -15.95 -19.94 12.48
C ALA A 291 -17.47 -20.12 12.30
N ALA A 292 -18.19 -20.43 13.37
CA ALA A 292 -19.64 -20.53 13.38
C ALA A 292 -20.38 -19.32 13.98
N ASP A 293 -19.70 -18.19 14.21
CA ASP A 293 -20.27 -16.89 14.57
C ASP A 293 -20.60 -16.15 13.26
N PHE A 294 -21.73 -16.51 12.66
CA PHE A 294 -22.16 -16.09 11.33
C PHE A 294 -22.85 -14.72 11.33
N ASP A 295 -23.32 -14.26 12.50
CA ASP A 295 -23.84 -12.90 12.66
C ASP A 295 -22.84 -11.90 13.21
N GLU A 296 -21.63 -12.37 13.53
CA GLU A 296 -20.48 -11.60 14.00
C GLU A 296 -20.79 -10.85 15.31
N ASP A 297 -21.70 -11.40 16.14
CA ASP A 297 -22.06 -10.83 17.45
C ASP A 297 -21.03 -11.14 18.55
N GLY A 298 -20.03 -11.95 18.22
CA GLY A 298 -18.98 -12.38 19.13
C GLY A 298 -19.33 -13.64 19.90
N SER A 299 -20.41 -14.36 19.57
CA SER A 299 -20.80 -15.59 20.24
C SER A 299 -21.44 -16.59 19.28
N VAL A 300 -21.20 -17.89 19.53
CA VAL A 300 -21.85 -18.96 18.75
C VAL A 300 -23.09 -19.42 19.50
N ASN A 301 -24.24 -18.99 19.03
CA ASN A 301 -25.52 -19.20 19.68
C ASN A 301 -26.62 -19.58 18.67
N GLY A 302 -27.89 -19.46 19.10
CA GLY A 302 -29.04 -19.82 18.28
C GLY A 302 -29.27 -18.89 17.07
N ALA A 303 -28.73 -17.67 17.10
CA ALA A 303 -28.80 -16.71 16.00
C ALA A 303 -27.95 -17.17 14.82
N ASP A 304 -26.75 -17.68 15.08
CA ASP A 304 -25.90 -18.30 14.05
C ASP A 304 -26.56 -19.53 13.45
N LEU A 305 -27.12 -20.40 14.30
CA LEU A 305 -27.83 -21.57 13.82
C LEU A 305 -28.99 -21.18 12.90
N ALA A 306 -29.69 -20.09 13.19
CA ALA A 306 -30.77 -19.60 12.34
C ALA A 306 -30.25 -19.17 10.96
N ARG A 307 -29.06 -18.57 10.88
CA ARG A 307 -28.41 -18.21 9.60
C ARG A 307 -28.01 -19.43 8.81
N TRP A 308 -27.31 -20.39 9.41
CA TRP A 308 -26.96 -21.65 8.76
C TRP A 308 -28.19 -22.37 8.22
N ARG A 309 -29.26 -22.50 9.03
CA ARG A 309 -30.51 -23.14 8.61
C ARG A 309 -31.19 -22.42 7.44
N THR A 310 -31.05 -21.10 7.36
CA THR A 310 -31.67 -20.30 6.30
C THR A 310 -31.00 -20.54 4.95
N ASN A 311 -29.70 -20.82 4.93
CA ASN A 311 -28.94 -20.96 3.68
C ASN A 311 -28.42 -22.38 3.43
N PHE A 312 -28.83 -23.38 4.22
CA PHE A 312 -28.44 -24.77 4.00
C PHE A 312 -28.73 -25.22 2.56
N GLY A 313 -27.69 -25.68 1.85
CA GLY A 313 -27.74 -26.10 0.46
C GLY A 313 -27.82 -24.97 -0.58
N ALA A 314 -27.65 -23.70 -0.18
CA ALA A 314 -27.75 -22.54 -1.07
C ALA A 314 -26.79 -21.37 -0.75
N GLY A 315 -26.18 -21.33 0.45
CA GLY A 315 -25.18 -20.34 0.84
C GLY A 315 -23.78 -20.72 0.37
N ALA A 316 -22.89 -19.73 0.27
CA ALA A 316 -21.49 -19.93 -0.14
C ALA A 316 -20.54 -18.92 0.55
N SER A 317 -20.97 -18.35 1.68
CA SER A 317 -20.20 -17.34 2.39
C SER A 317 -20.36 -17.48 3.89
N HIS A 318 -19.36 -17.02 4.63
CA HIS A 318 -19.32 -17.04 6.10
C HIS A 318 -20.64 -16.58 6.73
N MET A 319 -21.13 -15.39 6.37
CA MET A 319 -22.38 -14.84 6.90
C MET A 319 -23.64 -15.65 6.58
N GLN A 320 -23.57 -16.51 5.55
CA GLN A 320 -24.65 -17.42 5.15
C GLN A 320 -24.57 -18.76 5.89
N GLY A 321 -23.46 -19.08 6.55
CA GLY A 321 -23.30 -20.30 7.33
C GLY A 321 -22.12 -21.17 6.91
N ASP A 322 -21.23 -20.70 6.04
CA ASP A 322 -20.04 -21.44 5.56
C ASP A 322 -18.90 -21.27 6.56
N ALA A 323 -18.81 -22.18 7.54
CA ALA A 323 -17.88 -22.14 8.64
C ALA A 323 -16.52 -22.75 8.30
N ASP A 324 -16.43 -23.69 7.35
CA ASP A 324 -15.15 -24.27 6.94
C ASP A 324 -14.57 -23.68 5.64
N ALA A 325 -15.28 -22.71 5.07
CA ALA A 325 -14.89 -21.88 3.95
C ALA A 325 -14.70 -22.67 2.65
N ASP A 326 -15.50 -23.71 2.43
CA ASP A 326 -15.46 -24.55 1.24
C ASP A 326 -16.43 -24.10 0.12
N ALA A 327 -17.11 -22.98 0.35
CA ALA A 327 -18.06 -22.34 -0.55
C ALA A 327 -19.38 -23.08 -0.74
N ASP A 328 -19.76 -23.95 0.21
CA ASP A 328 -21.14 -24.34 0.40
C ASP A 328 -21.61 -24.17 1.86
N VAL A 329 -22.88 -24.50 2.14
CA VAL A 329 -23.44 -24.45 3.50
C VAL A 329 -24.11 -25.77 3.75
N ASP A 330 -23.44 -26.65 4.48
CA ASP A 330 -23.81 -28.05 4.60
C ASP A 330 -23.59 -28.62 6.03
N GLY A 331 -23.57 -29.95 6.14
CA GLY A 331 -23.41 -30.63 7.42
C GLY A 331 -22.02 -30.45 8.06
N ALA A 332 -20.98 -30.15 7.28
CA ALA A 332 -19.64 -29.88 7.77
C ALA A 332 -19.60 -28.57 8.56
N ASP A 333 -20.29 -27.54 8.08
CA ASP A 333 -20.42 -26.27 8.81
C ASP A 333 -21.20 -26.43 10.10
N PHE A 334 -22.28 -27.22 10.06
CA PHE A 334 -23.07 -27.51 11.25
C PHE A 334 -22.21 -28.21 12.32
N LEU A 335 -21.30 -29.10 11.92
CA LEU A 335 -20.34 -29.72 12.83
C LEU A 335 -19.34 -28.71 13.41
N VAL A 336 -18.97 -27.66 12.67
CA VAL A 336 -18.18 -26.54 13.21
C VAL A 336 -19.02 -25.77 14.25
N TRP A 337 -20.27 -25.43 13.93
CA TRP A 337 -21.20 -24.76 14.86
C TRP A 337 -21.41 -25.56 16.14
N GLN A 338 -21.67 -26.87 16.05
CA GLN A 338 -21.84 -27.73 17.23
C GLN A 338 -20.60 -27.75 18.14
N ARG A 339 -19.40 -27.75 17.55
CA ARG A 339 -18.13 -27.73 18.31
C ARG A 339 -17.87 -26.39 18.99
N GLN A 340 -18.46 -25.33 18.48
CA GLN A 340 -18.25 -23.96 18.96
C GLN A 340 -19.44 -23.41 19.76
N LEU A 341 -20.60 -24.09 19.79
CA LEU A 341 -21.80 -23.68 20.51
C LEU A 341 -21.51 -23.29 21.96
N GLY A 342 -21.95 -22.09 22.33
CA GLY A 342 -21.78 -21.53 23.68
C GLY A 342 -20.41 -20.89 23.92
N ARG A 343 -19.51 -20.89 22.93
CA ARG A 343 -18.31 -20.05 22.98
C ARG A 343 -18.69 -18.62 22.66
N ALA A 344 -17.97 -17.69 23.30
CA ALA A 344 -17.99 -16.28 22.97
C ALA A 344 -16.56 -15.79 22.87
N SER A 345 -16.29 -14.96 21.88
CA SER A 345 -15.07 -14.16 21.79
C SER A 345 -14.94 -13.36 23.08
N VAL A 346 -13.76 -13.43 23.70
CA VAL A 346 -13.46 -12.64 24.88
C VAL A 346 -13.13 -11.22 24.44
N VAL A 347 -14.16 -10.47 24.02
CA VAL A 347 -14.02 -9.03 23.82
C VAL A 347 -13.90 -8.42 25.22
N PRO A 348 -12.82 -7.69 25.55
CA PRO A 348 -12.80 -6.93 26.79
C PRO A 348 -14.02 -6.01 26.75
N ALA A 349 -14.85 -6.02 27.80
CA ALA A 349 -15.91 -5.03 27.93
C ALA A 349 -15.31 -3.65 27.65
N ALA A 350 -15.93 -2.89 26.74
CA ALA A 350 -15.50 -1.55 26.41
C ALA A 350 -15.17 -0.82 27.70
N GLY A 351 -13.87 -0.55 27.92
CA GLY A 351 -13.41 0.07 29.15
C GLY A 351 -14.25 1.32 29.36
N GLN A 352 -14.91 1.40 30.52
CA GLN A 352 -15.71 2.56 30.87
C GLN A 352 -14.88 3.79 30.57
N ILE A 353 -15.29 4.58 29.58
CA ILE A 353 -14.73 5.90 29.35
C ILE A 353 -14.97 6.62 30.68
N PRO A 354 -13.93 7.02 31.44
CA PRO A 354 -14.15 7.81 32.63
C PRO A 354 -14.86 9.08 32.19
N GLU A 355 -16.12 9.25 32.57
CA GLU A 355 -16.84 10.48 32.28
C GLU A 355 -16.00 11.65 32.85
N PRO A 356 -15.72 12.69 32.06
CA PRO A 356 -14.98 13.83 32.56
C PRO A 356 -15.82 14.44 33.69
N ALA A 357 -15.27 14.41 34.90
CA ALA A 357 -15.85 14.87 36.16
C ALA A 357 -16.98 15.91 36.01
N ALA A 358 -18.21 15.45 35.81
CA ALA A 358 -19.40 16.30 35.83
C ALA A 358 -19.54 16.97 37.22
N PHE A 359 -18.97 16.35 38.26
CA PHE A 359 -18.84 16.93 39.60
C PHE A 359 -17.89 18.13 39.68
N ALA A 360 -16.85 18.23 38.83
CA ALA A 360 -15.92 19.36 38.85
C ALA A 360 -16.54 20.64 38.25
N LEU A 361 -17.44 20.49 37.27
CA LEU A 361 -18.17 21.61 36.67
C LEU A 361 -19.32 22.12 37.56
N LEU A 362 -19.95 21.26 38.37
CA LEU A 362 -20.94 21.72 39.34
C LEU A 362 -20.32 22.50 40.51
N SER A 363 -19.10 22.16 40.94
CA SER A 363 -18.41 22.88 42.03
C SER A 363 -17.95 24.29 41.65
N MET A 364 -17.64 24.55 40.36
CA MET A 364 -17.26 25.90 39.91
C MET A 364 -18.47 26.85 39.75
N ALA A 365 -19.68 26.33 39.55
CA ALA A 365 -20.89 27.16 39.48
C ALA A 365 -21.35 27.65 40.87
N CYS A 366 -21.12 26.88 41.93
CA CYS A 366 -21.54 27.26 43.29
C CYS A 366 -20.61 28.28 43.98
N CYS A 367 -19.35 28.41 43.56
CA CYS A 367 -18.43 29.41 44.13
C CYS A 367 -18.54 30.81 43.48
N GLY A 368 -19.13 30.91 42.27
CA GLY A 368 -19.28 32.19 41.56
C GLY A 368 -20.42 33.09 42.06
N LEU A 369 -21.43 32.53 42.73
CA LEU A 369 -22.62 33.27 43.19
C LEU A 369 -22.48 33.86 44.61
N GLY A 370 -21.36 33.60 45.31
CA GLY A 370 -21.13 34.09 46.67
C GLY A 370 -20.51 35.49 46.81
N LEU A 371 -20.08 36.12 45.71
CA LEU A 371 -19.29 37.37 45.75
C LEU A 371 -20.03 38.64 45.31
N LEU A 372 -21.34 38.59 45.02
CA LEU A 372 -22.14 39.79 44.73
C LEU A 372 -23.00 40.19 45.93
N ARG A 373 -22.37 40.81 46.95
CA ARG A 373 -23.07 41.52 48.02
C ARG A 373 -23.06 43.02 47.73
N PRO A 374 -24.21 43.70 47.58
CA PRO A 374 -24.24 45.15 47.35
C PRO A 374 -23.90 45.91 48.64
N ARG A 375 -22.92 46.82 48.56
CA ARG A 375 -22.65 47.85 49.58
C ARG A 375 -23.82 48.83 49.61
N ARG A 376 -24.54 48.90 50.73
CA ARG A 376 -25.48 50.01 51.01
C ARG A 376 -24.72 51.16 51.70
N ARG A 377 -24.94 52.39 51.22
CA ARG A 377 -25.02 53.60 52.04
C ARG A 377 -26.47 54.03 52.07
#